data_AF-A0A6N9TWE1-F1
#
_entry.id   AF-A0A6N9TWE1-F1
#
_cell.length_a   1.000
_cell.length_b   1.000
_cell.length_c   1.000
_cell.angle_alpha   90.00
_cell.angle_beta   90.00
_cell.angle_gamma   90.00
#
_symmetry.space_group_name_H-M   'P 1'
#
loop_
_entity.id
_entity.type
_entity.pdbx_description
1 polymer ?
#
loop_
_entity_poly.entity_id
_entity_poly.type
_entity_poly.pdbx_seq_one_letter_code
_entity_poly.pdbx_strand_id
1 'polypeptide(L)'
;LDVGATTITREMEVAAVHAVAELARQEQSDIVASAYGIQDLSFGPEYLIPKPFDPRLIVKIAPAVAQAAMLSGVAQRPIEDMDAYRQHLQQFVYHSGTLMKPIFSAARKVPMENKRIVFAEGEEERVLRAVQI
;
A
#
# COMPACT_ATOMS: atom_id res chain seq x y z
N LEU A 1 9.80 -1.06 10.99
CA LEU A 1 8.95 -2.19 11.44
C LEU A 1 9.56 -3.51 11.01
N ASP A 2 9.78 -3.71 9.71
CA ASP A 2 10.33 -4.96 9.16
C ASP A 2 11.72 -5.30 9.72
N VAL A 3 12.62 -4.31 9.68
CA VAL A 3 13.98 -4.48 10.23
C VAL A 3 14.12 -4.25 11.73
N GLY A 4 13.01 -4.00 12.43
CA GLY A 4 13.05 -3.67 13.87
C GLY A 4 13.92 -2.44 14.21
N ALA A 5 13.88 -1.39 13.39
CA ALA A 5 14.62 -0.15 13.66
C ALA A 5 14.24 0.46 15.01
N THR A 6 15.23 0.81 15.83
CA THR A 6 15.03 1.41 17.17
C THR A 6 14.64 2.89 17.13
N THR A 7 15.02 3.58 16.05
CA THR A 7 14.72 4.99 15.82
C THR A 7 14.62 5.27 14.32
N ILE A 8 14.06 6.43 13.97
CA ILE A 8 14.06 6.95 12.60
C ILE A 8 15.24 7.92 12.48
N THR A 9 16.18 7.61 11.59
CA THR A 9 17.37 8.43 11.38
C THR A 9 17.23 9.35 10.17
N ARG A 10 18.12 10.35 10.07
CA ARG A 10 18.11 11.28 8.93
C ARG A 10 18.40 10.58 7.61
N GLU A 11 19.24 9.55 7.63
CA GLU A 11 19.56 8.72 6.47
C GLU A 11 18.32 7.99 5.94
N MET A 12 17.44 7.53 6.85
CA MET A 12 16.18 6.89 6.49
C MET A 12 15.22 7.86 5.79
N GLU A 13 15.12 9.10 6.30
CA GLU A 13 14.31 10.15 5.68
C GLU A 13 14.82 10.52 4.28
N VAL A 14 16.14 10.68 4.16
CA VAL A 14 16.80 10.98 2.87
C VAL A 14 16.58 9.82 1.88
N ALA A 15 16.72 8.58 2.32
CA ALA A 15 16.43 7.40 1.50
C ALA A 15 14.97 7.36 1.03
N ALA A 16 14.02 7.72 1.89
CA ALA A 16 12.60 7.80 1.53
C ALA A 16 12.37 8.86 0.44
N VAL A 17 12.93 10.06 0.62
CA VAL A 17 12.79 11.16 -0.35
C VAL A 17 13.40 10.77 -1.70
N HIS A 18 14.58 10.17 -1.71
CA HIS A 18 15.22 9.71 -2.96
C HIS A 18 14.38 8.63 -3.65
N ALA A 19 13.84 7.65 -2.90
CA ALA A 19 13.00 6.61 -3.45
C ALA A 19 11.70 7.16 -4.07
N VAL A 20 11.06 8.13 -3.41
CA VAL A 20 9.88 8.82 -3.94
C VAL A 20 10.23 9.60 -5.22
N ALA A 21 11.32 10.36 -5.21
CA ALA A 21 11.75 11.17 -6.34
C ALA A 21 12.19 10.32 -7.54
N GLU A 22 12.81 9.16 -7.30
CA GLU A 22 13.12 8.18 -8.34
C GLU A 22 11.84 7.59 -8.93
N LEU A 23 10.89 7.16 -8.08
CA LEU A 23 9.62 6.59 -8.54
C LEU A 23 8.80 7.59 -9.36
N ALA A 24 8.81 8.87 -8.99
CA ALA A 24 8.13 9.92 -9.74
C ALA A 24 8.67 10.09 -11.16
N ARG A 25 9.97 9.83 -11.37
CA ARG A 25 10.68 9.98 -12.65
C ARG A 25 10.70 8.72 -13.49
N GLN A 26 10.37 7.56 -12.92
CA GLN A 26 10.26 6.31 -13.67
C GLN A 26 9.01 6.32 -14.55
N GLU A 27 9.17 5.90 -15.80
CA GLU A 27 8.06 5.68 -16.72
C GLU A 27 7.03 4.73 -16.09
N GLN A 28 5.74 5.03 -16.30
CA GLN A 28 4.68 4.22 -15.72
C GLN A 28 4.62 2.85 -16.40
N SER A 29 4.49 1.80 -15.58
CA SER A 29 4.06 0.49 -16.04
C SER A 29 2.54 0.52 -16.25
N ASP A 30 2.06 -0.09 -17.34
CA ASP A 30 0.65 -0.15 -17.80
C ASP A 30 -0.37 -0.48 -16.68
N ILE A 31 0.08 -1.16 -15.63
CA ILE A 31 -0.70 -1.53 -14.45
C ILE A 31 -1.27 -0.31 -13.71
N VAL A 32 -0.52 0.80 -13.60
CA VAL A 32 -0.96 2.02 -12.88
C VAL A 32 -2.01 2.80 -13.66
N ALA A 33 -1.88 2.86 -14.99
CA ALA A 33 -2.84 3.53 -15.88
C ALA A 33 -4.23 2.88 -15.80
N SER A 34 -4.29 1.53 -15.72
CA SER A 34 -5.54 0.78 -15.62
C SER A 34 -6.27 0.96 -14.28
N ALA A 35 -5.54 1.20 -13.18
CA ALA A 35 -6.12 1.31 -11.84
C ALA A 35 -6.77 2.67 -11.58
N TYR A 36 -6.26 3.72 -12.23
CA TYR A 36 -6.70 5.11 -12.02
C TYR A 36 -7.43 5.73 -13.22
N GLY A 37 -7.48 5.07 -14.38
CA GLY A 37 -8.21 5.56 -15.55
C GLY A 37 -7.62 6.83 -16.18
N ILE A 38 -6.37 7.16 -15.85
CA ILE A 38 -5.66 8.32 -16.39
C ILE A 38 -4.52 7.78 -17.26
N GLN A 39 -4.58 8.08 -18.55
CA GLN A 39 -3.52 7.82 -19.52
C GLN A 39 -2.43 8.91 -19.35
N ASP A 40 -1.16 8.52 -19.53
CA ASP A 40 0.01 9.41 -19.67
C ASP A 40 0.34 10.35 -18.50
N LEU A 41 0.43 9.81 -17.28
CA LEU A 41 1.07 10.55 -16.16
C LEU A 41 2.60 10.45 -16.28
N SER A 42 3.19 11.36 -17.07
CA SER A 42 4.63 11.58 -17.13
C SER A 42 5.09 12.59 -16.09
N PHE A 43 6.32 12.45 -15.58
CA PHE A 43 6.92 13.45 -14.68
C PHE A 43 6.84 14.86 -15.28
N GLY A 44 6.22 15.79 -14.56
CA GLY A 44 5.97 17.13 -15.06
C GLY A 44 5.24 18.02 -14.06
N PRO A 45 4.87 19.26 -14.44
CA PRO A 45 4.18 20.20 -13.56
C PRO A 45 2.91 19.61 -12.92
N GLU A 46 2.19 18.80 -13.68
CA GLU A 46 0.93 18.15 -13.25
C GLU A 46 1.15 16.80 -12.54
N TYR A 47 2.39 16.30 -12.49
CA TYR A 47 2.76 15.03 -11.86
C TYR A 47 4.19 15.09 -11.30
N LEU A 48 4.31 15.76 -10.15
CA LEU A 48 5.58 15.94 -9.44
C LEU A 48 5.84 14.84 -8.38
N ILE A 49 4.76 14.30 -7.79
CA ILE A 49 4.79 13.32 -6.71
C ILE A 49 3.85 12.16 -7.06
N PRO A 50 4.24 10.88 -6.82
CA PRO A 50 3.38 9.74 -7.10
C PRO A 50 2.06 9.82 -6.34
N LYS A 51 1.00 9.21 -6.89
CA LYS A 51 -0.31 9.19 -6.24
C LYS A 51 -0.29 8.36 -4.96
N PRO A 52 -1.08 8.69 -3.91
CA PRO A 52 -1.00 8.04 -2.61
C PRO A 52 -1.21 6.52 -2.56
N PHE A 53 -1.94 5.94 -3.53
CA PHE A 53 -2.13 4.49 -3.61
C PHE A 53 -1.51 3.86 -4.86
N ASP A 54 -0.42 4.47 -5.38
CA ASP A 54 0.40 3.82 -6.40
C ASP A 54 1.01 2.53 -5.79
N PRO A 55 0.71 1.34 -6.36
CA PRO A 55 1.19 0.06 -5.85
C PRO A 55 2.72 -0.05 -5.78
N ARG A 56 3.44 0.75 -6.56
CA ARG A 56 4.91 0.76 -6.62
C ARG A 56 5.54 1.44 -5.39
N LEU A 57 4.79 2.24 -4.64
CA LEU A 57 5.29 2.98 -3.48
C LEU A 57 5.91 2.04 -2.44
N ILE A 58 5.16 1.03 -1.98
CA ILE A 58 5.64 0.11 -0.94
C ILE A 58 6.83 -0.72 -1.43
N VAL A 59 6.82 -1.16 -2.69
CA VAL A 59 7.88 -2.00 -3.28
C VAL A 59 9.18 -1.21 -3.45
N LYS A 60 9.12 0.11 -3.65
CA LYS A 60 10.31 0.94 -3.86
C LYS A 60 10.81 1.61 -2.58
N ILE A 61 9.90 2.17 -1.78
CA ILE A 61 10.25 2.98 -0.60
C ILE A 61 10.61 2.09 0.59
N ALA A 62 9.83 1.04 0.88
CA ALA A 62 10.07 0.23 2.07
C ALA A 62 11.45 -0.46 2.05
N PRO A 63 11.94 -1.03 0.93
CA PRO A 63 13.30 -1.57 0.87
C PRO A 63 14.39 -0.51 1.01
N ALA A 64 14.20 0.69 0.46
CA ALA A 64 15.19 1.77 0.55
C ALA A 64 15.36 2.24 2.01
N VAL A 65 14.24 2.41 2.73
CA VAL A 65 14.25 2.80 4.15
C VAL A 65 14.79 1.68 5.03
N ALA A 66 14.42 0.42 4.75
CA ALA A 66 14.93 -0.75 5.47
C ALA A 66 16.46 -0.87 5.33
N GLN A 67 16.97 -0.69 4.12
CA GLN A 67 18.41 -0.70 3.86
C GLN A 67 19.12 0.46 4.56
N ALA A 68 18.55 1.68 4.53
CA ALA A 68 19.13 2.83 5.25
C ALA A 68 19.19 2.58 6.77
N ALA A 69 18.15 1.97 7.36
CA ALA A 69 18.13 1.60 8.77
C ALA A 69 19.16 0.51 9.13
N MET A 70 19.42 -0.43 8.22
CA MET A 70 20.48 -1.43 8.38
C MET A 70 21.87 -0.79 8.32
N LEU A 71 22.09 0.12 7.36
CA LEU A 71 23.35 0.83 7.19
C LEU A 71 23.66 1.78 8.34
N SER A 72 22.65 2.42 8.92
CA SER A 72 22.82 3.30 10.09
C SER A 72 22.94 2.54 11.43
N GLY A 73 22.88 1.21 11.41
CA GLY A 73 23.09 0.35 12.58
C GLY A 73 21.94 0.37 13.59
N VAL A 74 20.79 0.95 13.24
CA VAL A 74 19.61 1.00 14.12
C VAL A 74 18.69 -0.21 13.97
N ALA A 75 18.93 -1.06 12.95
CA ALA A 75 18.16 -2.27 12.69
C ALA A 75 18.50 -3.41 13.66
N GLN A 76 17.52 -3.90 14.40
CA GLN A 76 17.67 -5.08 15.28
C GLN A 76 17.44 -6.41 14.57
N ARG A 77 16.74 -6.39 13.42
CA ARG A 77 16.43 -7.57 12.61
C ARG A 77 16.79 -7.27 11.15
N PRO A 78 18.08 -7.29 10.78
CA PRO A 78 18.50 -7.00 9.41
C PRO A 78 17.90 -8.02 8.44
N ILE A 79 17.58 -7.56 7.23
CA ILE A 79 17.11 -8.43 6.15
C ILE A 79 18.34 -8.98 5.42
N GLU A 80 18.46 -10.29 5.36
CA GLU A 80 19.60 -10.97 4.70
C GLU A 80 19.45 -10.95 3.18
N ASP A 81 18.25 -11.22 2.68
CA ASP A 81 17.94 -11.24 1.25
C ASP A 81 16.95 -10.12 0.90
N MET A 82 17.50 -9.01 0.39
CA MET A 82 16.72 -7.86 -0.02
C MET A 82 15.89 -8.12 -1.29
N ASP A 83 16.29 -9.07 -2.13
CA ASP A 83 15.55 -9.40 -3.35
C ASP A 83 14.33 -10.26 -3.04
N ALA A 84 14.47 -11.25 -2.17
CA ALA A 84 13.34 -12.01 -1.63
C ALA A 84 12.37 -11.07 -0.88
N TYR A 85 12.87 -10.12 -0.11
CA TYR A 85 12.04 -9.13 0.57
C TYR A 85 11.24 -8.26 -0.41
N ARG A 86 11.87 -7.78 -1.49
CA ARG A 86 11.16 -7.03 -2.56
C ARG A 86 10.05 -7.85 -3.21
N GLN A 87 10.31 -9.13 -3.49
CA GLN A 87 9.31 -10.04 -4.06
C GLN A 87 8.14 -10.25 -3.10
N HIS A 88 8.41 -10.41 -1.80
CA HIS A 88 7.37 -10.53 -0.78
C HIS A 88 6.47 -9.28 -0.72
N LEU A 89 7.07 -8.08 -0.77
CA LEU A 89 6.30 -6.83 -0.80
C LEU A 89 5.43 -6.69 -2.04
N GLN A 90 5.91 -7.15 -3.21
CA GLN A 90 5.08 -7.17 -4.42
C GLN A 90 3.82 -8.02 -4.21
N GLN A 91 3.95 -9.21 -3.61
CA GLN A 91 2.80 -10.06 -3.33
C GLN A 91 1.79 -9.36 -2.41
N PHE A 92 2.24 -8.69 -1.35
CA PHE A 92 1.35 -8.02 -0.39
C PHE A 92 0.41 -6.99 -1.03
N VAL A 93 0.91 -6.25 -2.04
CA VAL A 93 0.14 -5.27 -2.82
C VAL A 93 -0.96 -5.93 -3.64
N TYR A 94 -0.66 -7.05 -4.30
CA TYR A 94 -1.61 -7.74 -5.17
C TYR A 94 -2.71 -8.48 -4.39
N HIS A 95 -2.42 -8.95 -3.16
CA HIS A 95 -3.39 -9.67 -2.34
C HIS A 95 -4.49 -8.78 -1.76
N SER A 96 -4.15 -7.54 -1.37
CA SER A 96 -5.09 -6.69 -0.62
C SER A 96 -6.07 -5.92 -1.51
N GLY A 97 -5.66 -5.53 -2.73
CA GLY A 97 -6.49 -4.76 -3.64
C GLY A 97 -7.36 -5.61 -4.57
N THR A 98 -6.82 -6.70 -5.12
CA THR A 98 -7.45 -7.42 -6.24
C THR A 98 -8.56 -8.36 -5.81
N LEU A 99 -8.49 -8.94 -4.61
CA LEU A 99 -9.53 -9.86 -4.13
C LEU A 99 -10.83 -9.14 -3.78
N MET A 100 -10.73 -7.98 -3.13
CA MET A 100 -11.89 -7.24 -2.62
C MET A 100 -12.50 -6.29 -3.65
N LYS A 101 -11.74 -5.80 -4.64
CA LYS A 101 -12.25 -4.91 -5.70
C LYS A 101 -13.43 -5.49 -6.50
N PRO A 102 -13.42 -6.75 -6.98
CA PRO A 102 -14.58 -7.34 -7.65
C PRO A 102 -15.78 -7.46 -6.70
N ILE A 103 -15.55 -7.86 -5.45
CA ILE A 103 -16.59 -7.97 -4.41
C ILE A 103 -17.26 -6.61 -4.16
N PHE A 104 -16.46 -5.55 -3.95
CA PHE A 104 -16.99 -4.19 -3.75
C PHE A 104 -17.70 -3.65 -4.99
N SER A 105 -17.19 -3.93 -6.20
CA SER A 105 -17.84 -3.51 -7.44
C SER A 105 -19.19 -4.21 -7.67
N ALA A 106 -19.28 -5.50 -7.34
CA ALA A 106 -20.51 -6.26 -7.38
C ALA A 106 -21.51 -5.73 -6.34
N ALA A 107 -21.06 -5.52 -5.10
CA ALA A 107 -21.88 -4.98 -4.02
C ALA A 107 -22.41 -3.55 -4.30
N ARG A 108 -21.63 -2.71 -4.99
CA ARG A 108 -22.08 -1.36 -5.39
C ARG A 108 -23.19 -1.37 -6.44
N LYS A 109 -23.23 -2.37 -7.32
CA LYS A 109 -24.26 -2.52 -8.37
C LYS A 109 -25.59 -3.06 -7.84
N VAL A 110 -25.61 -3.61 -6.63
CA VAL A 110 -26.84 -4.07 -5.98
C VAL A 110 -27.69 -2.84 -5.61
N PRO A 111 -28.99 -2.79 -5.97
CA PRO A 111 -29.90 -1.74 -5.53
C PRO A 111 -29.99 -1.67 -4.00
N MET A 112 -30.20 -0.48 -3.42
CA MET A 112 -30.18 -0.30 -1.97
C MET A 112 -31.22 -1.17 -1.26
N GLU A 113 -32.38 -1.39 -1.87
CA GLU A 113 -33.46 -2.24 -1.37
C GLU A 113 -33.04 -3.72 -1.19
N ASN A 114 -31.98 -4.16 -1.88
CA ASN A 114 -31.48 -5.53 -1.86
C ASN A 114 -30.16 -5.67 -1.08
N LYS A 115 -29.59 -4.57 -0.57
CA LYS A 115 -28.38 -4.63 0.26
C LYS A 115 -28.76 -5.04 1.68
N ARG A 116 -28.26 -6.19 2.12
CA ARG A 116 -28.50 -6.74 3.45
C ARG A 116 -27.17 -6.97 4.15
N ILE A 117 -27.07 -6.57 5.41
CA ILE A 117 -25.94 -6.88 6.28
C ILE A 117 -26.43 -7.95 7.26
N VAL A 118 -25.68 -9.05 7.36
CA VAL A 118 -25.98 -10.14 8.29
C VAL A 118 -24.91 -10.13 9.37
N PHE A 119 -25.33 -9.89 10.61
CA PHE A 119 -24.45 -10.04 11.77
C PHE A 119 -24.61 -11.46 12.32
N ALA A 120 -23.50 -12.19 12.44
CA ALA A 120 -23.51 -13.58 12.93
C ALA A 120 -23.48 -13.67 14.47
N GLU A 121 -23.15 -12.58 15.16
CA GLU A 121 -22.98 -12.52 16.61
C GLU A 121 -24.26 -12.04 17.30
N GLY A 122 -25.30 -12.87 17.26
CA GLY A 122 -26.63 -12.53 17.81
C GLY A 122 -26.72 -12.45 19.34
N GLU A 123 -25.65 -12.79 20.05
CA GLU A 123 -25.59 -12.76 21.52
C GLU A 123 -24.80 -11.54 22.05
N GLU A 124 -24.14 -10.79 21.16
CA GLU A 124 -23.29 -9.66 21.55
C GLU A 124 -24.13 -8.38 21.68
N GLU A 125 -24.01 -7.70 22.82
CA GLU A 125 -24.90 -6.59 23.18
C GLU A 125 -24.75 -5.38 22.22
N ARG A 126 -23.56 -5.15 21.65
CA ARG A 126 -23.35 -4.05 20.69
C ARG A 126 -24.00 -4.36 19.35
N VAL A 127 -23.97 -5.62 18.89
CA VAL A 127 -24.67 -6.09 17.69
C VAL A 127 -26.17 -6.00 17.88
N LEU A 128 -26.70 -6.42 19.04
CA LEU A 128 -28.13 -6.30 19.35
C LEU A 128 -28.60 -4.83 19.36
N ARG A 129 -27.79 -3.91 19.89
CA ARG A 129 -28.08 -2.47 19.85
C ARG A 129 -27.99 -1.89 18.43
N ALA A 130 -27.05 -2.36 17.61
CA ALA A 130 -26.86 -1.86 16.25
C ALA A 130 -28.00 -2.23 15.28
N VAL A 131 -28.69 -3.34 15.52
CA VAL A 131 -29.81 -3.82 14.69
C VAL A 131 -31.16 -3.19 15.08
N GLN A 132 -31.24 -2.50 16.22
CA GLN A 132 -32.47 -1.83 16.69
C GLN A 132 -32.73 -0.44 16.06
N ILE A 133 -31.78 0.08 15.26
CA ILE A 133 -31.88 1.38 14.55
C ILE A 133 -32.25 1.11 13.08
#